data_AF-A0A1M7KA74-F1
#
_entry.id   AF-A0A1M7KA74-F1
#
_cell.length_a   1.000
_cell.length_b   1.000
_cell.length_c   1.000
_cell.angle_alpha   90.00
_cell.angle_beta   90.00
_cell.angle_gamma   90.00
#
_symmetry.space_group_name_H-M   'P 1'
#
loop_
_entity.id
_entity.type
_entity.pdbx_description
1 polymer ?
#
loop_
_entity_poly.entity_id
_entity_poly.type
_entity_poly.pdbx_seq_one_letter_code
_entity_poly.pdbx_strand_id
1 'polypeptide(L)'
;MNQIATTPPTPTDAAQFGLASFLDLLPQRTPLLGQCVTSYERFKLAHLRDLHPTTALQTTVAENLIANEWELQQLRRMLDRETAHRLASSIKKPAYLALEQAHEDKLDAEFHEWVSAGNDRDEWEGEPFDESDATADALELARQALSTDPDELAKLEAKLAAMGVDVVYLMAQVHIHVTVTAQNLGIQIRNLEKRRREIKAEFDALQKASPIRAAMEAIEDAEIVE
;
A
#
# COMPACT_ATOMS: atom_id res chain seq x y z
N MET A 1 60.84 18.89 -25.79
CA MET A 1 59.74 18.82 -24.82
C MET A 1 58.59 19.64 -25.38
N ASN A 2 57.50 18.99 -25.80
CA ASN A 2 56.21 19.64 -25.98
C ASN A 2 55.16 18.56 -25.71
N GLN A 3 54.67 18.55 -24.47
CA GLN A 3 53.56 17.71 -24.06
C GLN A 3 52.29 18.29 -24.68
N ILE A 4 51.65 17.50 -25.53
CA ILE A 4 50.30 17.74 -26.01
C ILE A 4 49.40 17.64 -24.79
N ALA A 5 48.72 18.74 -24.44
CA ALA A 5 47.66 18.72 -23.47
C ALA A 5 46.50 17.90 -24.05
N THR A 6 46.48 16.61 -23.76
CA THR A 6 45.33 15.75 -24.00
C THR A 6 44.26 16.14 -22.99
N THR A 7 43.25 16.88 -23.45
CA THR A 7 41.97 16.99 -22.76
C THR A 7 41.51 15.57 -22.40
N PRO A 8 41.21 15.26 -21.13
CA PRO A 8 40.75 13.92 -20.78
C PRO A 8 39.45 13.63 -21.56
N PRO A 9 39.32 12.46 -22.21
CA PRO A 9 38.10 12.10 -22.88
C PRO A 9 36.97 12.11 -21.85
N THR A 10 35.92 12.90 -22.08
CA THR A 10 34.72 12.86 -21.24
C THR A 10 34.15 11.44 -21.35
N PRO A 11 34.16 10.63 -20.27
CA PRO A 11 33.75 9.24 -20.36
C PRO A 11 32.24 9.23 -20.50
N THR A 12 31.77 9.15 -21.75
CA THR A 12 30.34 9.16 -22.07
C THR A 12 29.85 7.73 -22.37
N ASP A 13 30.77 6.77 -22.49
CA ASP A 13 30.50 5.40 -22.93
C ASP A 13 30.72 4.38 -21.80
N ALA A 14 29.67 3.64 -21.46
CA ALA A 14 29.65 2.64 -20.40
C ALA A 14 30.60 1.46 -20.69
N ALA A 15 30.87 1.18 -21.97
CA ALA A 15 31.74 0.08 -22.39
C ALA A 15 33.17 0.20 -21.86
N GLN A 16 33.64 1.43 -21.61
CA GLN A 16 34.96 1.70 -21.04
C GLN A 16 35.12 1.16 -19.61
N PHE A 17 34.01 0.93 -18.92
CA PHE A 17 33.96 0.37 -17.56
C PHE A 17 33.57 -1.11 -17.55
N GLY A 18 33.51 -1.76 -18.72
CA GLY A 18 33.05 -3.15 -18.85
C GLY A 18 31.54 -3.32 -18.64
N LEU A 19 30.76 -2.25 -18.78
CA LEU A 19 29.31 -2.25 -18.65
C LEU A 19 28.66 -2.15 -20.04
N ALA A 20 27.51 -2.81 -20.24
CA ALA A 20 26.71 -2.61 -21.44
C ALA A 20 25.92 -1.29 -21.35
N SER A 21 25.58 -0.88 -20.12
CA SER A 21 24.92 0.38 -19.82
C SER A 21 25.25 0.82 -18.39
N PHE A 22 25.23 2.13 -18.12
CA PHE A 22 25.28 2.61 -16.72
C PHE A 22 24.08 2.13 -15.89
N LEU A 23 23.00 1.67 -16.54
CA LEU A 23 21.87 1.03 -15.87
C LEU A 23 22.23 -0.32 -15.24
N ASP A 24 23.31 -0.96 -15.70
CA ASP A 24 23.80 -2.22 -15.11
C ASP A 24 24.30 -2.01 -13.66
N LEU A 25 24.54 -0.77 -13.24
CA LEU A 25 24.87 -0.40 -11.87
C LEU A 25 23.65 -0.48 -10.93
N LEU A 26 22.44 -0.46 -11.48
CA LEU A 26 21.22 -0.52 -10.69
C LEU A 26 20.85 -1.98 -10.40
N PRO A 27 20.37 -2.29 -9.18
CA PRO A 27 19.91 -3.64 -8.86
C PRO A 27 18.77 -4.03 -9.79
N GLN A 28 18.92 -5.18 -10.46
CA GLN A 28 17.88 -5.72 -11.33
C GLN A 28 16.66 -6.11 -10.49
N ARG A 29 15.47 -5.68 -10.92
CA ARG A 29 14.23 -6.08 -10.28
C ARG A 29 13.75 -7.41 -10.85
N THR A 30 13.74 -8.45 -10.04
CA THR A 30 13.01 -9.67 -10.34
C THR A 30 11.52 -9.43 -10.12
N PRO A 31 10.66 -9.64 -11.14
CA PRO A 31 9.22 -9.56 -10.96
C PRO A 31 8.74 -10.52 -9.86
N LEU A 32 7.86 -10.04 -8.98
CA LEU A 32 7.21 -10.87 -7.97
C LEU A 32 5.79 -11.23 -8.39
N LEU A 33 5.31 -12.39 -7.93
CA LEU A 33 3.90 -12.76 -8.08
C LEU A 33 3.00 -11.65 -7.50
N GLY A 34 1.94 -11.29 -8.23
CA GLY A 34 1.05 -10.18 -7.88
C GLY A 34 1.52 -8.80 -8.37
N GLN A 35 2.75 -8.69 -8.90
CA GLN A 35 3.21 -7.51 -9.64
C GLN A 35 3.00 -7.74 -11.14
N CYS A 36 2.24 -6.86 -11.77
CA CYS A 36 2.05 -6.91 -13.22
C CYS A 36 3.26 -6.26 -13.89
N VAL A 37 4.11 -7.05 -14.57
CA VAL A 37 5.35 -6.56 -15.22
C VAL A 37 5.08 -5.42 -16.20
N THR A 38 3.99 -5.51 -16.97
CA THR A 38 3.59 -4.45 -17.91
C THR A 38 3.14 -3.16 -17.19
N SER A 39 2.75 -3.23 -15.92
CA SER A 39 2.44 -2.05 -15.12
C SER A 39 3.71 -1.29 -14.71
N TYR A 40 4.80 -1.99 -14.41
CA TYR A 40 6.08 -1.33 -14.10
C TYR A 40 6.67 -0.62 -15.31
N GLU A 41 6.72 -1.26 -16.48
CA GLU A 41 7.27 -0.62 -17.68
C GLU A 41 6.47 0.62 -18.09
N ARG A 42 5.12 0.57 -18.01
CA ARG A 42 4.27 1.74 -18.25
C ARG A 42 4.51 2.85 -17.21
N PHE A 43 4.62 2.47 -15.93
CA PHE A 43 4.92 3.40 -14.84
C PHE A 43 6.26 4.10 -15.07
N LYS A 44 7.30 3.32 -15.41
CA LYS A 44 8.64 3.80 -15.71
C LYS A 44 8.65 4.76 -16.90
N LEU A 45 8.05 4.38 -18.03
CA LEU A 45 8.01 5.23 -19.22
C LEU A 45 7.31 6.56 -18.95
N ALA A 46 6.22 6.56 -18.17
CA ALA A 46 5.53 7.79 -17.79
C ALA A 46 6.44 8.70 -16.94
N HIS A 47 7.12 8.16 -15.93
CA HIS A 47 7.99 8.96 -15.06
C HIS A 47 9.27 9.43 -15.76
N LEU A 48 9.87 8.63 -16.64
CA LEU A 48 11.00 9.06 -17.45
C LEU A 48 10.61 10.21 -18.36
N ARG A 49 9.40 10.18 -18.93
CA ARG A 49 8.87 11.30 -19.69
C ARG A 49 8.77 12.52 -18.80
N ASP A 50 8.20 12.44 -17.61
CA ASP A 50 8.02 13.63 -16.75
C ASP A 50 9.34 14.19 -16.20
N LEU A 51 10.33 13.32 -15.94
CA LEU A 51 11.65 13.73 -15.45
C LEU A 51 12.57 14.28 -16.54
N HIS A 52 12.36 13.92 -17.81
CA HIS A 52 13.16 14.37 -18.95
C HIS A 52 14.70 14.37 -18.71
N PRO A 53 15.32 13.23 -18.33
CA PRO A 53 16.77 13.18 -18.18
C PRO A 53 17.46 13.42 -19.53
N THR A 54 18.45 14.31 -19.56
CA THR A 54 19.17 14.73 -20.79
C THR A 54 20.59 14.16 -20.89
N THR A 55 21.12 13.63 -19.78
CA THR A 55 22.48 13.03 -19.72
C THR A 55 22.40 11.60 -19.20
N ALA A 56 23.43 10.78 -19.51
CA ALA A 56 23.50 9.40 -19.03
C ALA A 56 23.44 9.29 -17.49
N LEU A 57 24.08 10.23 -16.77
CA LEU A 57 24.02 10.28 -15.32
C LEU A 57 22.62 10.65 -14.82
N GLN A 58 21.97 11.66 -15.43
CA GLN A 58 20.58 12.00 -15.10
C GLN A 58 19.64 10.81 -15.35
N THR A 59 19.84 10.05 -16.43
CA THR A 59 19.06 8.85 -16.73
C THR A 59 19.23 7.78 -15.65
N THR A 60 20.47 7.49 -15.24
CA THR A 60 20.72 6.50 -14.17
C THR A 60 20.10 6.92 -12.83
N VAL A 61 20.20 8.19 -12.46
CA VAL A 61 19.58 8.70 -11.23
C VAL A 61 18.05 8.69 -11.33
N ALA A 62 17.47 9.07 -12.48
CA ALA A 62 16.03 9.00 -12.72
C ALA A 62 15.48 7.58 -12.64
N GLU A 63 16.15 6.61 -13.25
CA GLU A 63 15.80 5.19 -13.19
C GLU A 63 15.82 4.65 -11.75
N ASN A 64 16.81 5.06 -10.95
CA ASN A 64 16.87 4.71 -9.53
C ASN A 64 15.70 5.31 -8.74
N LEU A 65 15.35 6.58 -9.01
CA LEU A 65 14.20 7.24 -8.39
C LEU A 65 12.90 6.50 -8.72
N ILE A 66 12.68 6.17 -9.99
CA ILE A 66 11.49 5.45 -10.47
C ILE A 66 11.39 4.07 -9.83
N ALA A 67 12.50 3.33 -9.75
CA ALA A 67 12.53 2.05 -9.07
C ALA A 67 12.14 2.22 -7.58
N ASN A 68 12.69 3.22 -6.90
CA ASN A 68 12.34 3.51 -5.51
C ASN A 68 10.84 3.82 -5.33
N GLU A 69 10.27 4.65 -6.20
CA GLU A 69 8.85 5.00 -6.17
C GLU A 69 7.93 3.82 -6.43
N TRP A 70 8.28 2.95 -7.38
CA TRP A 70 7.53 1.73 -7.62
C TRP A 70 7.52 0.81 -6.39
N GLU A 71 8.67 0.63 -5.75
CA GLU A 71 8.77 -0.20 -4.55
C GLU A 71 7.96 0.37 -3.39
N LEU A 72 8.04 1.69 -3.20
CA LEU A 72 7.23 2.41 -2.21
C LEU A 72 5.74 2.15 -2.43
N GLN A 73 5.27 2.22 -3.68
CA GLN A 73 3.87 1.93 -4.02
C GLN A 73 3.51 0.47 -3.70
N GLN A 74 4.37 -0.50 -4.01
CA GLN A 74 4.10 -1.91 -3.69
C GLN A 74 4.03 -2.14 -2.18
N LEU A 75 4.98 -1.61 -1.41
CA LEU A 75 4.98 -1.79 0.05
C LEU A 75 3.76 -1.15 0.71
N ARG A 76 3.31 0.02 0.23
CA ARG A 76 2.07 0.64 0.71
C ARG A 76 0.86 -0.25 0.44
N ARG A 77 0.72 -0.77 -0.79
CA ARG A 77 -0.36 -1.71 -1.14
C ARG A 77 -0.32 -2.98 -0.28
N MET A 78 0.87 -3.50 0.01
CA MET A 78 1.03 -4.66 0.90
C MET A 78 0.61 -4.34 2.33
N LEU A 79 0.99 -3.17 2.85
CA LEU A 79 0.58 -2.70 4.17
C LEU A 79 -0.93 -2.52 4.26
N ASP A 80 -1.54 -1.87 3.26
CA ASP A 80 -2.99 -1.66 3.20
C ASP A 80 -3.73 -3.00 3.20
N ARG A 81 -3.22 -4.00 2.47
CA ARG A 81 -3.80 -5.35 2.45
C ARG A 81 -3.62 -6.10 3.75
N GLU A 82 -2.47 -6.02 4.39
CA GLU A 82 -2.25 -6.59 5.72
C GLU A 82 -3.22 -5.98 6.74
N THR A 83 -3.39 -4.65 6.72
CA THR A 83 -4.33 -3.95 7.60
C THR A 83 -5.78 -4.38 7.34
N ALA A 84 -6.20 -4.47 6.07
CA ALA A 84 -7.54 -4.94 5.71
C ALA A 84 -7.78 -6.40 6.15
N HIS A 85 -6.82 -7.30 5.92
CA HIS A 85 -6.90 -8.70 6.36
C HIS A 85 -7.02 -8.83 7.87
N ARG A 86 -6.30 -7.97 8.60
CA ARG A 86 -6.36 -7.96 10.04
C ARG A 86 -7.70 -7.46 10.57
N LEU A 87 -8.23 -6.38 9.99
CA LEU A 87 -9.55 -5.86 10.34
C LEU A 87 -10.63 -6.92 10.08
N ALA A 88 -10.61 -7.53 8.90
CA ALA A 88 -11.48 -8.65 8.55
C ALA A 88 -11.41 -9.78 9.58
N SER A 89 -10.19 -10.17 9.97
CA SER A 89 -10.01 -11.22 10.99
C SER A 89 -10.53 -10.82 12.37
N SER A 90 -10.45 -9.54 12.74
CA SER A 90 -10.96 -9.05 14.03
C SER A 90 -12.48 -9.00 14.14
N ILE A 91 -13.21 -9.07 13.02
CA ILE A 91 -14.68 -9.08 12.99
C ILE A 91 -15.26 -10.40 13.49
N LYS A 92 -14.57 -11.53 13.24
CA LYS A 92 -15.11 -12.88 13.46
C LYS A 92 -15.65 -13.10 14.87
N LYS A 93 -14.84 -12.82 15.89
CA LYS A 93 -15.21 -13.07 17.28
C LYS A 93 -16.35 -12.13 17.75
N PRO A 94 -16.27 -10.80 17.58
CA PRO A 94 -17.38 -9.91 17.90
C PRO A 94 -18.68 -10.27 17.18
N ALA A 95 -18.62 -10.62 15.89
CA ALA A 95 -19.80 -11.02 15.13
C ALA A 95 -20.43 -12.31 15.67
N TYR A 96 -19.62 -13.32 16.00
CA TYR A 96 -20.09 -14.54 16.64
C TYR A 96 -20.78 -14.25 17.98
N LEU A 97 -20.13 -13.47 18.86
CA LEU A 97 -20.69 -13.12 20.17
C LEU A 97 -21.99 -12.33 20.05
N ALA A 98 -22.12 -11.49 19.02
CA ALA A 98 -23.36 -10.77 18.75
C ALA A 98 -24.49 -11.70 18.30
N LEU A 99 -24.19 -12.76 17.53
CA LEU A 99 -25.18 -13.77 17.13
C LEU A 99 -25.62 -14.62 18.34
N GLU A 100 -24.67 -15.01 19.19
CA GLU A 100 -24.93 -15.72 20.44
C GLU A 100 -25.83 -14.87 21.37
N GLN A 101 -25.47 -13.61 21.59
CA GLN A 101 -26.30 -12.70 22.40
C GLN A 101 -27.70 -12.50 21.82
N ALA A 102 -27.82 -12.32 20.49
CA ALA A 102 -29.11 -12.16 19.85
C ALA A 102 -30.00 -13.42 19.98
N HIS A 103 -29.39 -14.60 20.01
CA HIS A 103 -30.09 -15.85 20.25
C HIS A 103 -30.54 -15.98 21.72
N GLU A 104 -29.69 -15.63 22.69
CA GLU A 104 -30.06 -15.58 24.10
C GLU A 104 -31.21 -14.59 24.36
N ASP A 105 -31.12 -13.38 23.81
CA ASP A 105 -32.17 -12.35 23.93
C ASP A 105 -33.51 -12.83 23.33
N LYS A 106 -33.45 -13.60 22.23
CA LYS A 106 -34.63 -14.23 21.61
C LYS A 106 -35.22 -15.31 22.52
N LEU A 107 -34.40 -16.20 23.06
CA LEU A 107 -34.87 -17.26 23.97
C LEU A 107 -35.51 -16.66 25.23
N ASP A 108 -34.93 -15.61 25.79
CA ASP A 108 -35.49 -14.87 26.92
C ASP A 108 -36.87 -14.27 26.57
N ALA A 109 -37.02 -13.68 25.39
CA ALA A 109 -38.30 -13.15 24.94
C ALA A 109 -39.35 -14.26 24.76
N GLU A 110 -39.00 -15.36 24.09
CA GLU A 110 -39.88 -16.52 23.87
C GLU A 110 -40.29 -17.18 25.20
N PHE A 111 -39.36 -17.30 26.15
CA PHE A 111 -39.65 -17.79 27.50
C PHE A 111 -40.67 -16.89 28.22
N HIS A 112 -40.48 -15.57 28.17
CA HIS A 112 -41.44 -14.63 28.78
C HIS A 112 -42.83 -14.73 28.15
N GLU A 113 -42.92 -14.88 26.82
CA GLU A 113 -44.19 -15.09 26.13
C GLU A 113 -44.85 -16.42 26.54
N TRP A 114 -44.07 -17.52 26.60
CA TRP A 114 -44.54 -18.84 27.03
C TRP A 114 -45.16 -18.82 28.43
N VAL A 115 -44.46 -18.21 29.39
CA VAL A 115 -44.93 -18.06 30.77
C VAL A 115 -46.16 -17.15 30.84
N SER A 116 -46.20 -16.08 30.05
CA SER A 116 -47.35 -15.16 30.00
C SER A 116 -48.60 -15.81 29.42
N ALA A 117 -48.44 -16.82 28.57
CA ALA A 117 -49.53 -17.65 28.07
C ALA A 117 -50.08 -18.65 29.12
N GLY A 118 -49.45 -18.74 30.29
CA GLY A 118 -49.88 -19.60 31.40
C GLY A 118 -49.36 -21.03 31.35
N ASN A 119 -48.39 -21.31 30.48
CA ASN A 119 -47.73 -22.60 30.42
C ASN A 119 -46.76 -22.80 31.61
N ASP A 120 -46.44 -24.05 31.92
CA ASP A 120 -45.47 -24.38 32.96
C ASP A 120 -44.05 -23.99 32.53
N ARG A 121 -43.28 -23.44 33.48
CA ARG A 121 -41.88 -23.04 33.29
C ARG A 121 -40.99 -24.25 33.14
N ASP A 122 -41.29 -25.33 33.86
CA ASP A 122 -40.47 -26.54 33.87
C ASP A 122 -40.61 -27.34 32.56
N GLU A 123 -41.63 -27.03 31.74
CA GLU A 123 -41.89 -27.64 30.44
C GLU A 123 -41.31 -26.83 29.26
N TRP A 124 -40.67 -25.69 29.51
CA TRP A 124 -40.10 -24.87 28.45
C TRP A 124 -38.77 -25.46 27.94
N GLU A 125 -38.69 -25.65 26.62
CA GLU A 125 -37.47 -26.07 25.92
C GLU A 125 -37.19 -25.07 24.79
N GLY A 126 -36.13 -24.28 24.94
CA GLY A 126 -35.63 -23.38 23.90
C GLY A 126 -34.89 -24.13 22.79
N GLU A 127 -34.97 -23.61 21.57
CA GLU A 127 -34.11 -24.07 20.47
C GLU A 127 -32.64 -23.82 20.83
N PRO A 128 -31.74 -24.83 20.71
CA PRO A 128 -30.33 -24.63 21.03
C PRO A 128 -29.64 -23.72 20.01
N PHE A 129 -28.59 -23.02 20.45
CA PHE A 129 -27.77 -22.19 19.58
C PHE A 129 -27.00 -23.05 18.55
N ASP A 130 -27.11 -22.71 17.27
CA ASP A 130 -26.33 -23.35 16.20
C ASP A 130 -24.96 -22.67 16.08
N GLU A 131 -23.97 -23.20 16.82
CA GLU A 131 -22.59 -22.71 16.78
C GLU A 131 -21.95 -22.81 15.39
N SER A 132 -22.35 -23.82 14.59
CA SER A 132 -21.78 -24.06 13.27
C SER A 132 -22.26 -23.00 12.29
N ASP A 133 -23.56 -22.71 12.30
CA ASP A 133 -24.17 -21.67 11.47
C ASP A 133 -23.64 -20.29 11.86
N ALA A 134 -23.60 -19.98 13.16
CA ALA A 134 -23.06 -18.71 13.65
C ALA A 134 -21.58 -18.50 13.29
N THR A 135 -20.78 -19.58 13.32
CA THR A 135 -19.38 -19.54 12.88
C THR A 135 -19.28 -19.27 11.38
N ALA A 136 -20.13 -19.90 10.56
CA ALA A 136 -20.15 -19.68 9.12
C ALA A 136 -20.55 -18.24 8.78
N ASP A 137 -21.57 -17.71 9.45
CA ASP A 137 -22.04 -16.33 9.31
C ASP A 137 -20.97 -15.31 9.70
N ALA A 138 -20.31 -15.51 10.85
CA ALA A 138 -19.22 -14.65 11.29
C ALA A 138 -18.02 -14.67 10.32
N LEU A 139 -17.72 -15.83 9.73
CA LEU A 139 -16.67 -15.96 8.72
C LEU A 139 -17.04 -15.23 7.42
N GLU A 140 -18.30 -15.31 7.01
CA GLU A 140 -18.81 -14.63 5.83
C GLU A 140 -18.76 -13.10 6.00
N LEU A 141 -19.16 -12.57 7.15
CA LEU A 141 -19.01 -11.14 7.47
C LEU A 141 -17.54 -10.68 7.40
N ALA A 142 -16.62 -11.48 7.95
CA ALA A 142 -15.19 -11.22 7.85
C ALA A 142 -14.69 -11.26 6.40
N ARG A 143 -15.21 -12.16 5.56
CA ARG A 143 -14.85 -12.24 4.13
C ARG A 143 -15.34 -11.01 3.36
N GLN A 144 -16.56 -10.54 3.64
CA GLN A 144 -17.14 -9.34 3.03
C GLN A 144 -16.30 -8.09 3.33
N ALA A 145 -15.67 -8.02 4.51
CA ALA A 145 -14.79 -6.91 4.88
C ALA A 145 -13.52 -6.78 4.01
N LEU A 146 -13.23 -7.77 3.16
CA LEU A 146 -12.13 -7.71 2.18
C LEU A 146 -12.55 -7.12 0.82
N SER A 147 -13.82 -6.76 0.66
CA SER A 147 -14.30 -6.12 -0.57
C SER A 147 -13.55 -4.82 -0.86
N THR A 148 -13.47 -4.47 -2.15
CA THR A 148 -12.97 -3.19 -2.61
C THR A 148 -14.09 -2.23 -3.00
N ASP A 149 -15.35 -2.66 -2.94
CA ASP A 149 -16.51 -1.85 -3.26
C ASP A 149 -16.97 -1.04 -2.02
N PRO A 150 -16.90 0.30 -2.06
CA PRO A 150 -17.35 1.14 -0.94
C PRO A 150 -18.81 0.92 -0.54
N ASP A 151 -19.70 0.60 -1.49
CA ASP A 151 -21.12 0.41 -1.20
C ASP A 151 -21.38 -0.91 -0.46
N GLU A 152 -20.60 -1.96 -0.78
CA GLU A 152 -20.63 -3.23 -0.04
C GLU A 152 -20.09 -3.05 1.38
N LEU A 153 -19.00 -2.29 1.54
CA LEU A 153 -18.42 -2.01 2.86
C LEU A 153 -19.37 -1.18 3.73
N ALA A 154 -20.05 -0.17 3.18
CA ALA A 154 -21.02 0.63 3.92
C ALA A 154 -22.22 -0.21 4.40
N LYS A 155 -22.70 -1.15 3.57
CA LYS A 155 -23.75 -2.11 3.96
C LYS A 155 -23.29 -3.05 5.05
N LEU A 156 -22.06 -3.55 4.96
CA LEU A 156 -21.46 -4.41 5.98
C LEU A 156 -21.31 -3.66 7.31
N GLU A 157 -20.82 -2.42 7.27
CA GLU A 157 -20.68 -1.58 8.46
C GLU A 157 -22.03 -1.35 9.14
N ALA A 158 -23.08 -1.03 8.38
CA ALA A 158 -24.43 -0.90 8.90
C ALA A 158 -24.95 -2.21 9.52
N LYS A 159 -24.68 -3.36 8.89
CA LYS A 159 -25.05 -4.68 9.42
C LYS A 159 -24.32 -4.98 10.74
N LEU A 160 -23.01 -4.76 10.80
CA LEU A 160 -22.21 -4.96 12.01
C LEU A 160 -22.65 -4.03 13.14
N ALA A 161 -22.94 -2.76 12.83
CA ALA A 161 -23.46 -1.81 13.80
C ALA A 161 -24.83 -2.24 14.35
N ALA A 162 -25.72 -2.75 13.51
CA ALA A 162 -27.01 -3.30 13.95
C ALA A 162 -26.85 -4.53 14.85
N MET A 163 -25.76 -5.29 14.71
CA MET A 163 -25.38 -6.38 15.60
C MET A 163 -24.66 -5.91 16.87
N GLY A 164 -24.45 -4.60 17.06
CA GLY A 164 -23.70 -4.05 18.20
C GLY A 164 -22.17 -4.16 18.09
N VAL A 165 -21.65 -4.48 16.91
CA VAL A 165 -20.20 -4.54 16.66
C VAL A 165 -19.65 -3.17 16.29
N ASP A 166 -18.83 -2.59 17.15
CA ASP A 166 -18.16 -1.30 16.92
C ASP A 166 -16.92 -1.46 16.01
N VAL A 167 -17.10 -1.16 14.74
CA VAL A 167 -16.04 -1.24 13.72
C VAL A 167 -14.91 -0.23 13.99
N VAL A 168 -15.22 0.96 14.52
CA VAL A 168 -14.21 1.99 14.81
C VAL A 168 -13.29 1.52 15.94
N TYR A 169 -13.85 0.88 16.97
CA TYR A 169 -13.04 0.24 18.02
C TYR A 169 -12.14 -0.85 17.45
N LEU A 170 -12.65 -1.72 16.57
CA LEU A 170 -11.83 -2.74 15.91
C LEU A 170 -10.70 -2.13 15.07
N MET A 171 -10.97 -1.07 14.33
CA MET A 171 -9.94 -0.31 13.60
C MET A 171 -8.87 0.22 14.55
N ALA A 172 -9.25 0.81 15.68
CA ALA A 172 -8.29 1.29 16.68
C ALA A 172 -7.39 0.16 17.20
N GLN A 173 -7.96 -1.01 17.50
CA GLN A 173 -7.20 -2.20 17.91
C GLN A 173 -6.20 -2.65 16.85
N VAL A 174 -6.61 -2.65 15.57
CA VAL A 174 -5.75 -2.97 14.42
C VAL A 174 -4.55 -2.02 14.33
N HIS A 175 -4.79 -0.72 14.54
CA HIS A 175 -3.76 0.31 14.47
C HIS A 175 -2.83 0.35 15.69
N ILE A 176 -3.33 0.04 16.89
CA ILE A 176 -2.52 0.03 18.12
C ILE A 176 -1.65 -1.23 18.18
N HIS A 177 -2.23 -2.39 17.89
CA HIS A 177 -1.55 -3.67 18.09
C HIS A 177 -0.76 -4.15 16.86
N VAL A 178 -0.16 -3.26 16.07
CA VAL A 178 0.48 -3.54 14.76
C VAL A 178 1.28 -4.86 14.73
N THR A 179 1.08 -5.68 13.68
CA THR A 179 1.81 -6.94 13.50
C THR A 179 3.28 -6.67 13.22
N VAL A 180 4.15 -7.64 13.49
CA VAL A 180 5.58 -7.56 13.11
C VAL A 180 5.73 -7.31 11.61
N THR A 181 4.88 -7.94 10.78
CA THR A 181 4.83 -7.70 9.34
C THR A 181 4.54 -6.24 9.01
N ALA A 182 3.46 -5.67 9.55
CA ALA A 182 3.09 -4.27 9.29
C ALA A 182 4.13 -3.28 9.85
N GLN A 183 4.77 -3.59 10.99
CA GLN A 183 5.88 -2.80 11.53
C GLN A 183 7.08 -2.81 10.57
N ASN A 184 7.47 -3.97 10.06
CA ASN A 184 8.58 -4.13 9.12
C ASN A 184 8.32 -3.40 7.80
N LEU A 185 7.11 -3.56 7.25
CA LEU A 185 6.67 -2.80 6.06
C LEU A 185 6.75 -1.29 6.32
N GLY A 186 6.26 -0.82 7.48
CA GLY A 186 6.33 0.59 7.86
C GLY A 186 7.76 1.13 7.99
N ILE A 187 8.70 0.33 8.51
CA ILE A 187 10.13 0.69 8.56
C ILE A 187 10.71 0.81 7.14
N GLN A 188 10.45 -0.17 6.28
CA GLN A 188 10.92 -0.16 4.89
C GLN A 188 10.36 1.04 4.11
N ILE A 189 9.07 1.33 4.26
CA ILE A 189 8.42 2.51 3.65
C ILE A 189 9.15 3.79 4.06
N ARG A 190 9.39 4.02 5.37
CA ARG A 190 10.10 5.22 5.84
C ARG A 190 11.52 5.33 5.29
N ASN A 191 12.24 4.20 5.21
CA ASN A 191 13.59 4.16 4.66
C ASN A 191 13.59 4.51 3.16
N LEU A 192 12.64 3.96 2.40
CA LEU A 192 12.49 4.29 0.98
C LEU A 192 12.08 5.74 0.79
N GLU A 193 11.18 6.30 1.60
CA GLU A 193 10.81 7.73 1.52
C GLU A 193 12.00 8.65 1.77
N LYS A 194 12.87 8.30 2.73
CA LYS A 194 14.12 9.04 2.94
C LYS A 194 15.01 8.94 1.69
N ARG A 195 15.19 7.74 1.16
CA ARG A 195 16.02 7.50 -0.02
C ARG A 195 15.47 8.21 -1.26
N ARG A 196 14.15 8.23 -1.46
CA ARG A 196 13.46 8.97 -2.52
C ARG A 196 13.80 10.45 -2.47
N ARG A 197 13.76 11.07 -1.28
CA ARG A 197 14.10 12.49 -1.11
C ARG A 197 15.56 12.78 -1.45
N GLU A 198 16.48 11.90 -1.05
CA GLU A 198 17.91 12.01 -1.39
C GLU A 198 18.14 11.91 -2.89
N ILE A 199 17.61 10.87 -3.56
CA ILE A 199 17.76 10.66 -5.00
C ILE A 199 17.12 11.82 -5.79
N LYS A 200 15.94 12.29 -5.37
CA LYS A 200 15.28 13.43 -6.01
C LYS A 200 16.11 14.71 -5.89
N ALA A 201 16.68 14.97 -4.71
CA ALA A 201 17.55 16.12 -4.50
C ALA A 201 18.82 16.04 -5.38
N GLU A 202 19.41 14.85 -5.51
CA GLU A 202 20.53 14.61 -6.43
C GLU A 202 20.14 14.85 -7.89
N PHE A 203 18.99 14.32 -8.32
CA PHE A 203 18.47 14.54 -9.67
C PHE A 203 18.24 16.03 -9.96
N ASP A 204 17.64 16.76 -9.02
CA ASP A 204 17.39 18.19 -9.15
C ASP A 204 18.69 19.01 -9.21
N ALA A 205 19.71 18.60 -8.45
CA ALA A 205 21.03 19.22 -8.53
C ALA A 205 21.66 18.99 -9.91
N LEU A 206 21.55 17.77 -10.46
CA LEU A 206 22.05 17.44 -11.81
C LEU A 206 21.28 18.17 -12.92
N GLN A 207 19.97 18.38 -12.76
CA GLN A 207 19.20 19.19 -13.70
C GLN A 207 19.61 20.66 -13.64
N LYS A 208 19.81 21.23 -12.44
CA LYS A 208 20.26 22.61 -12.25
C LYS A 208 21.65 22.85 -12.82
N ALA A 209 22.56 21.89 -12.63
CA ALA A 209 23.92 21.95 -13.15
C ALA A 209 24.03 21.58 -14.64
N SER A 210 22.91 21.34 -15.33
CA SER A 210 22.92 20.88 -16.71
C SER A 210 23.50 21.96 -17.64
N PRO A 211 24.52 21.65 -18.46
CA PRO A 211 25.08 22.58 -19.43
C PRO A 211 24.05 23.11 -20.43
N ILE A 212 23.02 22.31 -20.75
CA ILE A 212 21.91 22.71 -21.63
C ILE A 212 21.09 23.82 -20.98
N ARG A 213 20.83 23.72 -19.68
CA ARG A 213 20.09 24.75 -18.93
C ARG A 213 20.90 26.04 -18.82
N ALA A 214 22.20 25.92 -18.52
CA ALA A 214 23.11 27.05 -18.50
C ALA A 214 23.22 27.74 -19.88
N ALA A 215 23.21 26.96 -20.97
CA ALA A 215 23.20 27.49 -22.33
C ALA A 215 21.87 28.18 -22.69
N MET A 216 20.73 27.65 -22.22
CA MET A 216 19.41 28.28 -22.41
C MET A 216 19.28 29.59 -21.62
N GLU A 217 19.68 29.60 -20.34
CA GLU A 217 19.71 30.81 -19.49
C GLU A 217 20.60 31.90 -20.11
N ALA A 218 21.76 31.53 -20.68
CA ALA A 218 22.65 32.48 -21.36
C ALA A 218 22.09 33.05 -22.67
N ILE A 219 21.20 32.34 -23.36
CA ILE A 219 20.52 32.82 -24.58
C ILE A 219 19.41 33.80 -24.20
N GLU A 220 18.62 33.51 -23.16
CA GLU A 220 17.59 34.42 -22.66
C GLU A 220 18.20 35.73 -22.12
N ASP A 221 19.31 35.65 -21.38
CA ASP A 221 20.02 36.84 -20.89
C ASP A 221 20.59 37.69 -22.03
N ALA A 222 20.97 37.08 -23.16
CA ALA A 222 21.44 37.80 -24.34
C ALA A 222 20.30 38.50 -25.12
N GLU A 223 19.10 37.92 -25.15
CA GLU A 223 17.91 38.53 -25.79
C GLU A 223 17.32 39.71 -24.99
N ILE A 224 17.56 39.81 -23.68
CA ILE A 224 17.07 40.92 -22.84
C ILE A 224 17.95 42.17 -22.94
N VAL A 225 19.16 42.04 -23.51
CA VAL A 225 20.16 43.12 -23.61
C VAL A 225 20.18 43.80 -25.00
N GLU A 226 19.39 43.31 -25.97
CA GLU A 226 19.12 43.99 -27.26
C GLU A 226 17.83 44.83 -27.22
#